data_AF-A0A3N4E2B8-F1
#
_entry.id   AF-A0A3N4E2B8-F1
#
_cell.length_a   1.000
_cell.length_b   1.000
_cell.length_c   1.000
_cell.angle_alpha   90.00
_cell.angle_beta   90.00
_cell.angle_gamma   90.00
#
_symmetry.space_group_name_H-M   'P 1'
#
loop_
_entity.id
_entity.type
_entity.pdbx_description
1 polymer ?
#
loop_
_entity_poly.entity_id
_entity_poly.type
_entity_poly.pdbx_seq_one_letter_code
_entity_poly.pdbx_strand_id
1 'polypeptide(L)'
;MQKQQGFTLIELVVVIIILGILAVTAAPKFINLQGDARASALSGMKAAIQGANTLVYSKAALAGKEKAATQTVTIGGTTTTPVTIVTQYGYVNALKVDLEKALDVTFDVGADGAPTATTGTADWIIKANSATPKTVEIWQKGAPAACKLTYTEATTTTIPTYVAETDASKC
;
A
#
# COMPACT_ATOMS: atom_id res chain seq x y z
N MET A 1 -60.65 19.63 -10.65
CA MET A 1 -60.20 18.24 -10.40
C MET A 1 -59.15 17.90 -11.45
N GLN A 2 -57.88 17.80 -11.08
CA GLN A 2 -56.86 17.30 -12.00
C GLN A 2 -57.01 15.78 -12.10
N LYS A 3 -57.15 15.26 -13.33
CA LYS A 3 -57.17 13.82 -13.59
C LYS A 3 -55.80 13.25 -13.24
N GLN A 4 -55.74 12.41 -12.22
CA GLN A 4 -54.55 11.62 -11.90
C GLN A 4 -54.35 10.60 -13.03
N GLN A 5 -53.38 10.84 -13.91
CA GLN A 5 -52.96 9.87 -14.91
C GLN A 5 -52.20 8.76 -14.18
N GLY A 6 -52.83 7.60 -14.03
CA GLY A 6 -52.17 6.41 -13.46
C GLY A 6 -51.11 5.87 -14.43
N PHE A 7 -50.04 5.31 -13.87
CA PHE A 7 -49.02 4.57 -14.62
C PHE A 7 -49.64 3.32 -15.25
N THR A 8 -49.29 3.01 -16.50
CA THR A 8 -49.75 1.76 -17.13
C THR A 8 -48.93 0.57 -16.63
N LEU A 9 -49.54 -0.63 -16.59
CA LEU A 9 -48.83 -1.85 -16.23
C LEU A 9 -47.66 -2.13 -17.17
N ILE A 10 -47.79 -1.79 -18.46
CA ILE A 10 -46.73 -2.00 -19.44
C ILE A 10 -45.53 -1.08 -19.20
N GLU A 11 -45.74 0.18 -18.80
CA GLU A 11 -44.64 1.08 -18.45
C GLU A 11 -43.83 0.54 -17.26
N LEU A 12 -44.51 0.02 -16.24
CA LEU A 12 -43.83 -0.57 -15.09
C LEU A 12 -43.02 -1.83 -15.48
N VAL A 13 -43.57 -2.68 -16.34
CA VAL A 13 -42.88 -3.88 -16.84
C VAL A 13 -41.65 -3.52 -17.69
N VAL A 14 -41.76 -2.52 -18.57
CA VAL A 14 -40.63 -2.09 -19.40
C VAL A 14 -39.50 -1.52 -18.53
N VAL A 15 -39.82 -0.75 -17.49
CA VAL A 15 -38.82 -0.18 -16.57
C VAL A 15 -38.03 -1.28 -15.85
N ILE A 16 -38.69 -2.30 -15.30
CA ILE A 16 -37.99 -3.39 -14.61
C ILE A 16 -37.13 -4.23 -15.57
N ILE A 17 -37.54 -4.39 -16.83
CA ILE A 17 -36.75 -5.09 -17.85
C ILE A 17 -35.47 -4.29 -18.16
N ILE A 18 -35.60 -2.98 -18.37
CA ILE A 18 -34.45 -2.11 -18.63
C ILE A 18 -33.49 -2.13 -17.44
N LEU A 19 -34.00 -1.99 -16.21
CA LEU A 19 -33.18 -2.07 -14.99
C LEU A 19 -32.51 -3.44 -14.85
N GLY A 20 -33.19 -4.54 -15.23
CA GLY A 20 -32.61 -5.88 -15.24
C GLY A 20 -31.41 -6.02 -16.18
N ILE A 21 -31.51 -5.51 -17.41
CA ILE A 21 -30.41 -5.54 -18.39
C ILE A 21 -29.21 -4.71 -17.89
N LEU A 22 -29.48 -3.52 -17.35
CA LEU A 22 -28.43 -2.65 -16.80
C LEU A 22 -27.74 -3.29 -15.59
N ALA A 23 -28.50 -3.96 -14.72
CA ALA A 23 -27.94 -4.63 -13.55
C ALA A 23 -26.99 -5.78 -13.94
N VAL A 24 -27.38 -6.64 -14.88
CA VAL A 24 -26.55 -7.80 -15.30
C VAL A 24 -25.26 -7.37 -15.98
N THR A 25 -25.29 -6.28 -16.75
CA THR A 25 -24.08 -5.76 -17.43
C THR A 25 -23.15 -4.99 -16.48
N ALA A 26 -23.68 -4.31 -15.46
CA ALA A 26 -22.88 -3.56 -14.49
C ALA A 26 -22.30 -4.44 -13.36
N ALA A 27 -23.02 -5.48 -12.93
CA ALA A 27 -22.64 -6.27 -11.76
C ALA A 27 -21.21 -6.86 -11.81
N PRO A 28 -20.72 -7.46 -12.92
CA PRO A 28 -19.37 -8.03 -12.97
C PRO A 28 -18.26 -6.98 -12.77
N LYS A 29 -18.49 -5.75 -13.26
CA LYS A 29 -17.52 -4.65 -13.12
C LYS A 29 -17.52 -4.09 -11.69
N PHE A 30 -18.69 -3.99 -11.06
CA PHE A 30 -18.80 -3.55 -9.67
C PHE A 30 -18.16 -4.52 -8.67
N ILE A 31 -18.22 -5.83 -8.95
CA ILE A 31 -17.63 -6.86 -8.06
C ILE A 31 -16.10 -6.74 -8.02
N ASN A 32 -15.44 -6.47 -9.15
CA ASN A 32 -13.97 -6.43 -9.23
C ASN A 32 -13.35 -5.06 -8.89
N LEU A 33 -14.15 -3.98 -8.84
CA LEU A 33 -13.65 -2.62 -8.68
C LEU A 33 -12.85 -2.39 -7.39
N GLN A 34 -13.22 -3.04 -6.29
CA GLN A 34 -12.51 -2.91 -5.01
C GLN A 34 -11.13 -3.60 -5.06
N GLY A 35 -11.05 -4.79 -5.65
CA GLY A 35 -9.80 -5.51 -5.82
C GLY A 35 -8.84 -4.76 -6.75
N ASP A 36 -9.34 -4.25 -7.87
CA ASP A 36 -8.59 -3.41 -8.80
C ASP A 36 -8.05 -2.14 -8.12
N ALA A 37 -8.89 -1.47 -7.31
CA ALA A 37 -8.50 -0.26 -6.58
C ALA A 37 -7.38 -0.55 -5.56
N ARG A 38 -7.47 -1.67 -4.85
CA ARG A 38 -6.46 -2.12 -3.87
C ARG A 38 -5.14 -2.49 -4.54
N ALA A 39 -5.18 -3.29 -5.61
CA ALA A 39 -4.00 -3.66 -6.37
C ALA A 39 -3.29 -2.42 -6.96
N SER A 40 -4.06 -1.43 -7.42
CA SER A 40 -3.54 -0.15 -7.89
C SER A 40 -2.89 0.65 -6.75
N ALA A 41 -3.55 0.74 -5.58
CA ALA A 41 -3.02 1.42 -4.41
C ALA A 41 -1.70 0.78 -3.93
N LEU A 42 -1.61 -0.55 -3.90
CA LEU A 42 -0.37 -1.27 -3.57
C LEU A 42 0.74 -1.01 -4.58
N SER A 43 0.41 -0.92 -5.87
CA SER A 43 1.36 -0.55 -6.91
C SER A 43 1.86 0.89 -6.73
N GLY A 44 0.99 1.81 -6.31
CA GLY A 44 1.36 3.17 -5.94
C GLY A 44 2.29 3.21 -4.72
N MET A 45 1.97 2.47 -3.66
CA MET A 45 2.83 2.33 -2.48
C MET A 45 4.19 1.74 -2.88
N LYS A 46 4.23 0.69 -3.70
CA LYS A 46 5.47 0.11 -4.23
C LYS A 46 6.35 1.16 -4.91
N ALA A 47 5.78 1.96 -5.80
CA ALA A 47 6.50 3.03 -6.49
C ALA A 47 7.02 4.10 -5.51
N ALA A 48 6.25 4.43 -4.47
CA ALA A 48 6.67 5.35 -3.43
C ALA A 48 7.89 4.84 -2.65
N ILE A 49 7.90 3.54 -2.25
CA ILE A 49 9.06 2.94 -1.56
C ILE A 49 10.28 2.91 -2.49
N GLN A 50 10.11 2.59 -3.77
CA GLN A 50 11.21 2.62 -4.74
C GLN A 50 11.82 4.03 -4.89
N GLY A 51 10.96 5.05 -4.98
CA GLY A 51 11.36 6.46 -5.03
C GLY A 51 12.10 6.89 -3.76
N ALA A 52 11.52 6.59 -2.59
CA ALA A 52 12.16 6.88 -1.31
C ALA A 52 13.52 6.20 -1.17
N ASN A 53 13.64 4.93 -1.56
CA ASN A 53 14.91 4.21 -1.52
C ASN A 53 15.97 4.82 -2.44
N THR A 54 15.58 5.33 -3.61
CA THR A 54 16.52 6.02 -4.52
C THR A 54 17.06 7.31 -3.89
N LEU A 55 16.20 8.09 -3.23
CA LEU A 55 16.59 9.31 -2.52
C LEU A 55 17.48 9.00 -1.31
N VAL A 56 17.09 8.02 -0.51
CA VAL A 56 17.82 7.57 0.68
C VAL A 56 19.21 7.04 0.30
N TYR A 57 19.28 6.23 -0.74
CA TYR A 57 20.55 5.73 -1.27
C TYR A 57 21.45 6.88 -1.73
N SER A 58 20.88 7.88 -2.42
CA SER A 58 21.63 9.06 -2.83
C SER A 58 22.21 9.83 -1.63
N LYS A 59 21.43 9.98 -0.55
CA LYS A 59 21.91 10.59 0.72
C LYS A 59 22.98 9.74 1.40
N ALA A 60 22.84 8.42 1.39
CA ALA A 60 23.82 7.50 1.95
C ALA A 60 25.15 7.55 1.19
N ALA A 61 25.10 7.58 -0.14
CA ALA A 61 26.27 7.68 -1.01
C ALA A 61 27.02 9.00 -0.83
N LEU A 62 26.29 10.13 -0.74
CA LEU A 62 26.90 11.44 -0.43
C LEU A 62 27.59 11.47 0.94
N ALA A 63 27.13 10.64 1.89
CA ALA A 63 27.73 10.51 3.20
C ALA A 63 28.80 9.40 3.28
N GLY A 64 29.10 8.68 2.18
CA GLY A 64 30.05 7.57 2.14
C GLY A 64 29.62 6.34 2.94
N LYS A 65 28.30 6.14 3.10
CA LYS A 65 27.69 5.12 3.97
C LYS A 65 26.90 4.08 3.19
N GLU A 66 26.92 4.12 1.86
CA GLU A 66 26.13 3.27 0.98
C GLU A 66 26.54 1.79 0.99
N LYS A 67 27.73 1.46 1.47
CA LYS A 67 28.21 0.06 1.59
C LYS A 67 28.16 -0.50 3.01
N ALA A 68 27.82 0.34 3.99
CA ALA A 68 27.76 -0.08 5.38
C ALA A 68 26.56 -1.02 5.58
N ALA A 69 26.79 -2.14 6.29
CA ALA A 69 25.75 -3.13 6.53
C ALA A 69 24.54 -2.54 7.27
N THR A 70 24.79 -1.69 8.26
CA THR A 70 23.78 -0.92 8.99
C THR A 70 24.35 0.45 9.33
N GLN A 71 23.63 1.53 8.99
CA GLN A 71 24.10 2.87 9.33
C GLN A 71 22.95 3.88 9.41
N THR A 72 23.12 4.92 10.23
CA THR A 72 22.18 6.05 10.25
C THR A 72 22.56 7.13 9.23
N VAL A 73 21.57 7.55 8.44
CA VAL A 73 21.67 8.60 7.41
C VAL A 73 20.62 9.68 7.68
N THR A 74 21.02 10.95 7.53
CA THR A 74 20.11 12.09 7.60
C THR A 74 19.49 12.33 6.23
N ILE A 75 18.17 12.25 6.15
CA ILE A 75 17.42 12.37 4.90
C ILE A 75 16.76 13.74 4.73
N GLY A 76 16.57 14.46 5.84
CA GLY A 76 15.96 15.79 5.86
C GLY A 76 16.03 16.43 7.24
N GLY A 77 15.17 17.42 7.48
CA GLY A 77 15.13 18.18 8.73
C GLY A 77 16.09 19.37 8.76
N THR A 78 16.15 20.02 9.92
CA THR A 78 17.07 21.15 10.16
C THR A 78 18.32 20.67 10.90
N THR A 79 19.33 21.53 11.03
CA THR A 79 20.52 21.23 11.84
C THR A 79 20.20 20.95 13.31
N THR A 80 19.10 21.49 13.83
CA THR A 80 18.64 21.29 15.21
C THR A 80 17.66 20.14 15.38
N THR A 81 16.97 19.73 14.31
CA THR A 81 16.01 18.62 14.29
C THR A 81 16.19 17.77 13.03
N PRO A 82 17.27 16.99 12.94
CA PRO A 82 17.54 16.17 11.77
C PRO A 82 16.55 14.99 11.70
N VAL A 83 16.04 14.71 10.51
CA VAL A 83 15.28 13.49 10.22
C VAL A 83 16.26 12.42 9.81
N THR A 84 16.45 11.44 10.69
CA THR A 84 17.38 10.33 10.48
C THR A 84 16.65 9.00 10.38
N ILE A 85 17.14 8.16 9.46
CA ILE A 85 16.69 6.79 9.28
C ILE A 85 17.88 5.83 9.35
N VAL A 86 17.61 4.59 9.72
CA VAL A 86 18.56 3.49 9.59
C VAL A 86 18.50 2.94 8.17
N THR A 87 19.67 2.73 7.57
CA THR A 87 19.82 2.14 6.25
C THR A 87 20.58 0.83 6.33
N GLN A 88 20.25 -0.10 5.42
CA GLN A 88 20.96 -1.33 5.13
C GLN A 88 21.58 -1.19 3.75
N TYR A 89 22.92 -1.19 3.66
CA TYR A 89 23.65 -1.00 2.40
C TYR A 89 23.13 0.21 1.59
N GLY A 90 22.91 1.33 2.30
CA GLY A 90 22.42 2.58 1.71
C GLY A 90 20.91 2.66 1.46
N TYR A 91 20.15 1.57 1.54
CA TYR A 91 18.69 1.57 1.37
C TYR A 91 17.96 1.58 2.70
N VAL A 92 16.68 1.97 2.72
CA VAL A 92 15.84 2.02 3.93
C VAL A 92 15.79 0.63 4.59
N ASN A 93 16.05 0.58 5.89
CA ASN A 93 15.91 -0.62 6.70
C ASN A 93 14.43 -1.07 6.76
N ALA A 94 14.16 -2.37 6.76
CA ALA A 94 12.80 -2.92 6.76
C ALA A 94 12.16 -2.85 8.17
N LEU A 95 12.02 -1.63 8.70
CA LEU A 95 11.32 -1.31 9.94
C LEU A 95 10.29 -0.20 9.71
N LYS A 96 9.19 -0.26 10.47
CA LYS A 96 8.12 0.74 10.44
C LYS A 96 8.66 2.17 10.55
N VAL A 97 9.44 2.45 11.59
CA VAL A 97 9.92 3.82 11.87
C VAL A 97 10.77 4.40 10.73
N ASP A 98 11.55 3.57 10.03
CA ASP A 98 12.42 4.02 8.95
C ASP A 98 11.60 4.28 7.68
N LEU A 99 10.61 3.43 7.39
CA LEU A 99 9.69 3.62 6.27
C LEU A 99 8.74 4.80 6.47
N GLU A 100 8.21 5.02 7.67
CA GLU A 100 7.36 6.18 7.97
C GLU A 100 8.11 7.49 7.71
N LYS A 101 9.36 7.57 8.15
CA LYS A 101 10.21 8.74 7.91
C LYS A 101 10.64 8.90 6.44
N ALA A 102 10.89 7.80 5.74
CA ALA A 102 11.33 7.84 4.34
C ALA A 102 10.19 8.20 3.38
N LEU A 103 8.96 7.80 3.70
CA LEU A 103 7.77 8.00 2.86
C LEU A 103 6.89 9.17 3.31
N ASP A 104 7.11 9.70 4.51
CA ASP A 104 6.21 10.64 5.19
C ASP A 104 4.76 10.11 5.25
N VAL A 105 4.64 8.88 5.75
CA VAL A 105 3.36 8.17 5.89
C VAL A 105 3.24 7.61 7.30
N THR A 106 2.01 7.43 7.78
CA THR A 106 1.72 6.75 9.05
C THR A 106 1.19 5.35 8.79
N PHE A 107 1.71 4.36 9.52
CA PHE A 107 1.19 2.99 9.49
C PHE A 107 0.63 2.57 10.85
N ASP A 108 -0.46 1.79 10.82
CA ASP A 108 -0.87 0.98 11.96
C ASP A 108 -0.06 -0.33 11.98
N VAL A 109 0.20 -0.89 13.15
CA VAL A 109 0.94 -2.18 13.26
C VAL A 109 -0.03 -3.34 13.08
N GLY A 110 0.28 -4.24 12.13
CA GLY A 110 -0.49 -5.47 11.87
C GLY A 110 -0.01 -6.69 12.66
N ALA A 111 -0.72 -7.80 12.51
CA ALA A 111 -0.27 -9.12 12.95
C ALA A 111 0.45 -9.87 11.82
N ASP A 112 1.18 -10.93 12.15
CA ASP A 112 1.88 -11.74 11.15
C ASP A 112 0.92 -12.33 10.12
N GLY A 113 1.17 -12.04 8.85
CA GLY A 113 0.37 -12.52 7.73
C GLY A 113 -1.07 -12.00 7.69
N ALA A 114 -1.44 -10.99 8.48
CA ALA A 114 -2.81 -10.48 8.51
C ALA A 114 -2.88 -8.95 8.69
N PRO A 115 -3.72 -8.25 7.90
CA PRO A 115 -3.97 -6.81 8.01
C PRO A 115 -4.92 -6.48 9.17
N THR A 116 -4.57 -6.95 10.37
CA THR A 116 -5.33 -6.73 11.60
C THR A 116 -4.58 -5.77 12.50
N ALA A 117 -4.96 -4.49 12.44
CA ALA A 117 -4.55 -3.51 13.42
C ALA A 117 -5.66 -3.39 14.47
N THR A 118 -5.34 -3.67 15.74
CA THR A 118 -6.29 -3.58 16.87
C THR A 118 -6.44 -2.14 17.38
N THR A 119 -5.52 -1.25 16.97
CA THR A 119 -5.44 0.15 17.38
C THR A 119 -4.97 1.01 16.21
N GLY A 120 -5.47 2.24 16.12
CA GLY A 120 -5.05 3.22 15.12
C GLY A 120 -6.07 3.46 14.01
N THR A 121 -5.87 4.55 13.28
CA THR A 121 -6.77 5.06 12.23
C THR A 121 -6.05 5.24 10.90
N ALA A 122 -4.83 4.74 10.75
CA ALA A 122 -4.10 4.85 9.48
C ALA A 122 -4.76 3.99 8.39
N ASP A 123 -4.67 4.44 7.15
CA ASP A 123 -5.17 3.69 5.99
C ASP A 123 -4.30 2.49 5.64
N TRP A 124 -3.05 2.49 6.11
CA TRP A 124 -2.05 1.47 5.81
C TRP A 124 -1.65 0.73 7.07
N ILE A 125 -1.53 -0.59 6.94
CA ILE A 125 -1.09 -1.49 8.00
C ILE A 125 0.27 -2.05 7.60
N ILE A 126 1.22 -2.06 8.51
CA ILE A 126 2.56 -2.62 8.32
C ILE A 126 2.87 -3.69 9.35
N LYS A 127 3.50 -4.78 8.92
CA LYS A 127 4.13 -5.75 9.81
C LYS A 127 5.59 -5.94 9.42
N ALA A 128 6.50 -5.62 10.35
CA ALA A 128 7.90 -5.94 10.20
C ALA A 128 8.18 -7.37 10.69
N ASN A 129 8.96 -8.11 9.91
CA ASN A 129 9.42 -9.46 10.19
C ASN A 129 10.93 -9.43 10.44
N SER A 130 11.35 -10.03 11.55
CA SER A 130 12.74 -10.00 12.02
C SER A 130 13.61 -11.12 11.45
N ALA A 131 13.12 -11.88 10.47
CA ALA A 131 13.96 -12.82 9.71
C ALA A 131 15.08 -12.05 8.99
N THR A 132 16.19 -12.72 8.65
CA THR A 132 17.29 -12.10 7.89
C THR A 132 17.31 -12.67 6.47
N PRO A 133 17.21 -11.86 5.40
CA PRO A 133 17.01 -10.40 5.41
C PRO A 133 15.64 -10.00 5.96
N LYS A 134 15.56 -8.85 6.64
CA LYS A 134 14.27 -8.38 7.18
C LYS A 134 13.31 -8.04 6.05
N THR A 135 12.05 -8.33 6.31
CA THR A 135 10.96 -7.99 5.42
C THR A 135 9.93 -7.17 6.14
N VAL A 136 9.23 -6.31 5.41
CA VAL A 136 7.95 -5.77 5.86
C VAL A 136 6.86 -6.21 4.90
N GLU A 137 5.70 -6.43 5.45
CA GLU A 137 4.46 -6.63 4.70
C GLU A 137 3.56 -5.43 4.96
N ILE A 138 3.00 -4.88 3.88
CA ILE A 138 2.15 -3.68 3.91
C ILE A 138 0.83 -4.02 3.25
N TRP A 139 -0.27 -3.59 3.88
CA TRP A 139 -1.63 -3.77 3.38
C TRP A 139 -2.41 -2.46 3.48
N GLN A 140 -3.43 -2.31 2.65
CA GLN A 140 -4.48 -1.35 2.92
C GLN A 140 -5.41 -1.90 4.03
N LYS A 141 -5.90 -1.02 4.90
CA LYS A 141 -6.84 -1.38 5.96
C LYS A 141 -8.09 -2.07 5.39
N GLY A 142 -8.44 -3.22 5.94
CA GLY A 142 -9.57 -4.04 5.51
C GLY A 142 -9.34 -4.86 4.23
N ALA A 143 -8.12 -4.90 3.69
CA ALA A 143 -7.78 -5.78 2.58
C ALA A 143 -7.69 -7.26 3.01
N PRO A 144 -7.82 -8.24 2.08
CA PRO A 144 -7.50 -9.63 2.36
C PRO A 144 -6.00 -9.78 2.69
N ALA A 145 -5.66 -10.83 3.43
CA ALA A 145 -4.28 -11.14 3.79
C ALA A 145 -3.33 -11.32 2.59
N ALA A 146 -3.86 -11.82 1.47
CA ALA A 146 -3.10 -12.01 0.23
C ALA A 146 -2.79 -10.69 -0.50
N CYS A 147 -3.60 -9.65 -0.29
CA CYS A 147 -3.46 -8.35 -0.94
C CYS A 147 -2.40 -7.50 -0.26
N LYS A 148 -1.13 -7.81 -0.51
CA LYS A 148 0.00 -7.22 0.22
C LYS A 148 1.12 -6.76 -0.68
N LEU A 149 1.90 -5.83 -0.14
CA LEU A 149 3.21 -5.44 -0.63
C LEU A 149 4.27 -5.97 0.33
N THR A 150 5.16 -6.83 -0.16
CA THR A 150 6.35 -7.26 0.58
C THR A 150 7.55 -6.45 0.13
N TYR A 151 8.17 -5.75 1.08
CA TYR A 151 9.48 -5.12 0.91
C TYR A 151 10.54 -5.95 1.63
N THR A 152 11.61 -6.32 0.94
CA THR A 152 12.77 -7.00 1.53
C THR A 152 13.96 -6.07 1.49
N GLU A 153 14.63 -5.88 2.62
CA GLU A 153 15.79 -4.99 2.71
C GLU A 153 16.98 -5.47 1.86
N ALA A 154 17.89 -4.55 1.57
CA ALA A 154 19.13 -4.88 0.88
C ALA A 154 20.04 -5.77 1.73
N THR A 155 20.85 -6.59 1.05
CA THR A 155 21.96 -7.33 1.64
C THR A 155 23.27 -6.92 0.99
N THR A 156 24.38 -7.53 1.41
CA THR A 156 25.70 -7.25 0.83
C THR A 156 25.80 -7.51 -0.67
N THR A 157 24.93 -8.33 -1.24
CA THR A 157 24.95 -8.72 -2.67
C THR A 157 23.64 -8.48 -3.38
N THR A 158 22.56 -8.18 -2.66
CA THR A 158 21.22 -8.00 -3.25
C THR A 158 20.67 -6.61 -2.94
N ILE A 159 20.21 -5.91 -3.97
CA ILE A 159 19.40 -4.70 -3.79
C ILE A 159 18.04 -5.04 -3.16
N PRO A 160 17.32 -4.06 -2.59
CA PRO A 160 16.00 -4.31 -2.02
C PRO A 160 15.00 -4.82 -3.06
N THR A 161 14.09 -5.69 -2.64
CA THR A 161 13.02 -6.20 -3.50
C THR A 161 11.66 -5.67 -3.08
N TYR A 162 10.77 -5.49 -4.07
CA TYR A 162 9.44 -4.89 -3.88
C TYR A 162 8.41 -5.73 -4.66
N VAL A 163 7.62 -6.51 -3.94
CA VAL A 163 6.63 -7.42 -4.51
C VAL A 163 5.25 -6.98 -4.06
N ALA A 164 4.51 -6.31 -4.95
CA ALA A 164 3.10 -5.97 -4.74
C ALA A 164 2.23 -7.07 -5.37
N GLU A 165 1.16 -7.47 -4.69
CA GLU A 165 0.10 -8.26 -5.32
C GLU A 165 -0.61 -7.40 -6.37
N THR A 166 -0.68 -7.93 -7.59
CA THR A 166 -1.28 -7.27 -8.76
C THR A 166 -2.56 -7.95 -9.22
N ASP A 167 -2.84 -9.15 -8.71
CA ASP A 167 -4.06 -9.89 -9.00
C ASP A 167 -5.21 -9.33 -8.17
N ALA A 168 -6.12 -8.64 -8.85
CA ALA A 168 -7.30 -8.05 -8.25
C ALA A 168 -8.22 -9.07 -7.56
N SER A 169 -8.15 -10.36 -7.89
CA SER A 169 -8.96 -11.39 -7.21
C SER A 169 -8.44 -11.77 -5.83
N LYS A 170 -7.17 -11.45 -5.54
CA LYS A 170 -6.54 -11.62 -4.22
C LYS A 170 -6.64 -10.37 -3.37
N CYS A 171 -7.22 -9.30 -3.94
CA CYS A 171 -7.53 -8.01 -3.37
C CYS A 171 -9.06 -7.78 -3.34
#